data_AF-A0A951FJ44-F1
#
_entry.id   AF-A0A951FJ44-F1
#
_cell.length_a   1.000
_cell.length_b   1.000
_cell.length_c   1.000
_cell.angle_alpha   90.00
_cell.angle_beta   90.00
_cell.angle_gamma   90.00
#
_symmetry.space_group_name_H-M   'P 1'
#
loop_
_entity.id
_entity.type
_entity.pdbx_description
1 polymer ?
#
loop_
_entity_poly.entity_id
_entity_poly.type
_entity_poly.pdbx_seq_one_letter_code
_entity_poly.pdbx_strand_id
1 'polypeptide(L)'
;MSWYHRLGLSILIVLLLVSCSIDATSDTDEPTSRPLVQSARPVPSFVGAEAVSGAGDFFLIDKLVRSPQIDGIDLHVRYVERTADGLVVHVSFYNNRGEDLAYVTGADVNSARLSGDDGEYTLTAHSASLDSGIDPDGGWLNGGANVGTLTFAGAQGETLTLDFPGFPAVELNLDQPMAEGLDPLPPVEGVYSYDLEVASSRLENIALRIEQAKVEGDALLLTIAFVNRNESDITFTSTVKGDDAIIFDGRWQQYRPGQVQQTLDSGIEPQGSVWGEGEANQGVLTFPRPASGSVILFEFPSYPRIRIPLQPGENASIAEDRDLPPTAAPRPTPTAAPTPTPLSPEAQARQELRDLLARMTDALVDRDRDAYLAAFAPELHETQGQLFDRVDGLPLEELRIEPGDVDDNGALSSDQAELSGYQAEMSWKVREVDPENVFNANLEYTARRQDGAWQITAVGGQVPFWAYADTEAIRSGAFWIFYRPESADDLPDIEREAQQAFDQVNQELPNRAKPVNVMRVTATEQEFTDLTERSGDRFLGVASARFRIQKAGISIASQAFFINSAAFEEDPQQDRQRTITHELT
;
A
#
# COMPACT_ATOMS: atom_id res chain seq x y z
N MET A 1 33.33 50.04 14.59
CA MET A 1 34.63 49.35 14.71
C MET A 1 34.49 48.03 13.95
N SER A 2 34.82 47.98 12.64
CA SER A 2 36.17 47.71 12.09
C SER A 2 36.63 46.29 12.48
N TRP A 3 36.44 45.25 11.64
CA TRP A 3 37.18 44.89 10.41
C TRP A 3 38.15 43.71 10.64
N TYR A 4 37.91 42.61 9.91
CA TYR A 4 38.82 41.84 9.02
C TYR A 4 38.64 40.31 9.17
N HIS A 5 38.01 39.54 8.27
CA HIS A 5 38.27 39.17 6.85
C HIS A 5 39.37 38.11 6.58
N ARG A 6 38.99 37.11 5.76
CA ARG A 6 39.77 36.29 4.79
C ARG A 6 40.55 35.09 5.36
N LEU A 7 40.80 33.95 4.67
CA LEU A 7 40.73 33.41 3.29
C LEU A 7 40.88 31.86 3.50
N GLY A 8 40.54 30.92 2.62
CA GLY A 8 40.35 30.99 1.18
C GLY A 8 39.98 29.65 0.54
N LEU A 9 39.64 29.80 -0.73
CA LEU A 9 39.33 28.83 -1.78
C LEU A 9 40.59 28.03 -2.21
N SER A 10 40.45 26.74 -2.56
CA SER A 10 41.23 26.10 -3.63
C SER A 10 40.63 24.77 -4.11
N ILE A 11 40.56 24.67 -5.43
CA ILE A 11 40.11 23.59 -6.33
C ILE A 11 41.25 22.57 -6.53
N LEU A 12 40.97 21.25 -6.64
CA LEU A 12 41.52 20.38 -7.71
C LEU A 12 40.91 18.96 -7.77
N ILE A 13 40.61 18.56 -9.00
CA ILE A 13 40.23 17.27 -9.58
C ILE A 13 41.33 16.20 -9.45
N VAL A 14 40.97 14.92 -9.22
CA VAL A 14 41.67 13.74 -9.79
C VAL A 14 40.67 12.59 -10.08
N LEU A 15 40.57 12.25 -11.37
CA LEU A 15 40.04 11.02 -11.97
C LEU A 15 40.91 9.80 -11.60
N LEU A 16 40.31 8.61 -11.43
CA LEU A 16 41.00 7.35 -11.75
C LEU A 16 40.03 6.24 -12.18
N LEU A 17 40.22 5.84 -13.43
CA LEU A 17 39.74 4.65 -14.11
C LEU A 17 40.27 3.38 -13.44
N VAL A 18 39.44 2.34 -13.32
CA VAL A 18 39.90 0.94 -13.43
C VAL A 18 38.93 0.18 -14.33
N SER A 19 39.39 -0.02 -15.56
CA SER A 19 38.93 -1.06 -16.47
C SER A 19 39.63 -2.38 -16.08
N CYS A 20 38.87 -3.46 -15.89
CA CYS A 20 39.38 -4.81 -16.06
C CYS A 20 38.35 -5.62 -16.85
N SER A 21 38.63 -5.76 -18.13
CA SER A 21 38.05 -6.77 -19.02
C SER A 21 38.53 -8.15 -18.60
N ILE A 22 37.61 -9.13 -18.60
CA ILE A 22 37.95 -10.54 -18.83
C ILE A 22 37.04 -11.03 -19.94
N ASP A 23 37.67 -11.30 -21.10
CA ASP A 23 37.15 -12.15 -22.16
C ASP A 23 37.23 -13.62 -21.71
N ALA A 24 36.17 -14.38 -21.97
CA ALA A 24 36.24 -15.83 -22.19
C ALA A 24 35.06 -16.28 -23.06
N THR A 25 35.32 -16.33 -24.36
CA THR A 25 34.83 -17.24 -25.39
C THR A 25 33.88 -18.39 -24.99
N SER A 26 32.78 -18.54 -25.73
CA SER A 26 32.49 -19.81 -26.43
C SER A 26 31.51 -19.61 -27.59
N ASP A 27 32.08 -19.81 -28.76
CA ASP A 27 31.51 -20.10 -30.07
C ASP A 27 30.65 -21.38 -30.03
N THR A 28 29.46 -21.40 -30.63
CA THR A 28 28.93 -22.60 -31.33
C THR A 28 27.70 -22.27 -32.17
N ASP A 29 27.97 -22.14 -33.47
CA ASP A 29 27.19 -22.55 -34.64
C ASP A 29 25.75 -23.08 -34.45
N GLU A 30 24.82 -22.39 -35.10
CA GLU A 30 23.65 -23.01 -35.75
C GLU A 30 24.09 -23.92 -36.90
N PRO A 31 23.27 -24.94 -37.22
CA PRO A 31 22.75 -24.92 -38.58
C PRO A 31 21.25 -25.23 -38.67
N THR A 32 20.56 -24.35 -39.42
CA THR A 32 19.30 -24.59 -40.12
C THR A 32 19.26 -25.91 -40.90
N SER A 33 18.12 -26.64 -40.86
CA SER A 33 17.31 -26.99 -42.06
C SER A 33 16.14 -27.96 -41.76
N ARG A 34 14.91 -27.40 -41.76
CA ARG A 34 13.70 -27.76 -42.57
C ARG A 34 13.10 -29.20 -42.61
N PRO A 35 11.80 -29.32 -43.00
CA PRO A 35 10.78 -30.15 -42.33
C PRO A 35 10.33 -31.40 -43.13
N LEU A 36 9.61 -32.32 -42.46
CA LEU A 36 8.82 -33.38 -43.12
C LEU A 36 7.47 -33.64 -42.40
N VAL A 37 6.40 -33.21 -43.08
CA VAL A 37 5.16 -33.94 -43.44
C VAL A 37 4.52 -34.94 -42.43
N GLN A 38 3.30 -34.56 -42.02
CA GLN A 38 2.04 -35.34 -41.95
C GLN A 38 2.09 -36.89 -41.90
N SER A 39 1.42 -37.46 -40.90
CA SER A 39 0.56 -38.64 -41.09
C SER A 39 -0.59 -38.65 -40.09
N ALA A 40 -1.81 -38.71 -40.64
CA ALA A 40 -3.07 -38.81 -39.91
C ALA A 40 -3.59 -40.26 -39.91
N ARG A 41 -4.34 -40.57 -38.84
CA ARG A 41 -5.33 -41.66 -38.65
C ARG A 41 -4.80 -43.08 -38.32
N PRO A 42 -5.59 -43.95 -37.65
CA PRO A 42 -7.04 -43.86 -37.40
C PRO A 42 -7.53 -44.01 -35.94
N VAL A 43 -8.75 -43.51 -35.74
CA VAL A 43 -9.67 -43.81 -34.63
C VAL A 43 -10.07 -45.29 -34.67
N PRO A 44 -10.02 -46.03 -33.55
CA PRO A 44 -10.81 -47.24 -33.39
C PRO A 44 -12.15 -46.87 -32.73
N SER A 45 -13.21 -46.96 -33.52
CA SER A 45 -14.57 -47.11 -33.00
C SER A 45 -14.69 -48.49 -32.34
N PHE A 46 -14.84 -48.54 -31.02
CA PHE A 46 -15.37 -49.72 -30.35
C PHE A 46 -16.86 -49.52 -30.09
N VAL A 47 -17.62 -50.43 -30.70
CA VAL A 47 -19.04 -50.67 -30.50
C VAL A 47 -19.24 -51.37 -29.16
N GLY A 48 -20.26 -50.93 -28.43
CA GLY A 48 -20.87 -51.49 -27.22
C GLY A 48 -20.25 -52.77 -26.62
N ALA A 49 -19.63 -52.59 -25.46
CA ALA A 49 -19.69 -53.56 -24.38
C ALA A 49 -20.47 -52.91 -23.23
N GLU A 50 -21.34 -53.71 -22.64
CA GLU A 50 -22.31 -53.41 -21.60
C GLU A 50 -21.83 -52.38 -20.56
N ALA A 51 -22.73 -51.46 -20.21
CA ALA A 51 -22.65 -50.69 -18.99
C ALA A 51 -22.60 -51.66 -17.81
N VAL A 52 -21.39 -52.00 -17.36
CA VAL A 52 -21.19 -52.49 -16.00
C VAL A 52 -21.45 -51.28 -15.11
N SER A 53 -22.62 -51.26 -14.49
CA SER A 53 -22.91 -50.38 -13.37
C SER A 53 -21.92 -50.70 -12.25
N GLY A 54 -20.81 -49.98 -12.18
CA GLY A 54 -20.01 -49.91 -10.96
C GLY A 54 -20.85 -49.16 -9.94
N ALA A 55 -21.42 -49.87 -8.97
CA ALA A 55 -21.99 -49.25 -7.77
C ALA A 55 -20.87 -48.42 -7.14
N GLY A 56 -21.11 -47.13 -6.92
CA GLY A 56 -20.10 -46.27 -6.32
C GLY A 56 -19.73 -46.80 -4.94
N ASP A 57 -18.44 -47.05 -4.73
CA ASP A 57 -17.88 -47.39 -3.42
C ASP A 57 -17.89 -46.16 -2.48
N PHE A 58 -18.34 -44.98 -2.94
CA PHE A 58 -18.39 -43.75 -2.16
C PHE A 58 -19.84 -43.28 -1.97
N PHE A 59 -20.15 -42.74 -0.80
CA PHE A 59 -21.48 -42.26 -0.43
C PHE A 59 -21.41 -40.88 0.24
N LEU A 60 -22.16 -39.92 -0.30
CA LEU A 60 -22.22 -38.56 0.25
C LEU A 60 -22.96 -38.56 1.60
N ILE A 61 -22.36 -37.93 2.62
CA ILE A 61 -23.00 -37.72 3.92
C ILE A 61 -23.26 -36.24 4.18
N ASP A 62 -22.21 -35.41 4.06
CA ASP A 62 -22.23 -33.95 4.26
C ASP A 62 -22.99 -33.52 5.53
N LYS A 63 -22.56 -34.04 6.68
CA LYS A 63 -23.15 -33.76 8.00
C LYS A 63 -22.17 -33.03 8.90
N LEU A 64 -22.57 -31.84 9.34
CA LEU A 64 -21.79 -30.98 10.22
C LEU A 64 -22.48 -30.85 11.59
N VAL A 65 -21.75 -31.14 12.66
CA VAL A 65 -22.26 -31.07 14.04
C VAL A 65 -21.29 -30.32 14.96
N ARG A 66 -21.83 -29.48 15.85
CA ARG A 66 -21.06 -28.75 16.87
C ARG A 66 -20.86 -29.65 18.09
N SER A 67 -19.66 -29.68 18.66
CA SER A 67 -19.43 -30.32 19.95
C SER A 67 -20.15 -29.57 21.08
N PRO A 68 -20.97 -30.24 21.91
CA PRO A 68 -21.51 -29.65 23.14
C PRO A 68 -20.50 -29.63 24.30
N GLN A 69 -19.35 -30.30 24.15
CA GLN A 69 -18.34 -30.47 25.21
C GLN A 69 -17.06 -29.67 24.94
N ILE A 70 -16.78 -29.36 23.67
CA ILE A 70 -15.58 -28.71 23.19
C ILE A 70 -16.00 -27.43 22.48
N ASP A 71 -15.89 -26.31 23.19
CA ASP A 71 -16.35 -25.02 22.71
C ASP A 71 -15.72 -24.65 21.36
N GLY A 72 -16.55 -24.19 20.42
CA GLY A 72 -16.08 -23.72 19.12
C GLY A 72 -15.59 -24.80 18.15
N ILE A 73 -15.71 -26.10 18.46
CA ILE A 73 -15.25 -27.18 17.56
C ILE A 73 -16.40 -27.86 16.84
N ASP A 74 -16.29 -27.99 15.52
CA ASP A 74 -17.24 -28.68 14.65
C ASP A 74 -16.65 -29.99 14.11
N LEU A 75 -17.44 -31.06 14.04
CA LEU A 75 -17.14 -32.30 13.33
C LEU A 75 -17.96 -32.34 12.04
N HIS A 76 -17.29 -32.64 10.93
CA HIS A 76 -17.90 -32.84 9.63
C HIS A 76 -17.63 -34.25 9.14
N VAL A 77 -18.69 -35.03 8.95
CA VAL A 77 -18.65 -36.28 8.20
C VAL A 77 -18.97 -35.97 6.74
N ARG A 78 -17.95 -36.04 5.89
CA ARG A 78 -18.03 -35.58 4.49
C ARG A 78 -18.65 -36.65 3.60
N TYR A 79 -18.05 -37.83 3.60
CA TYR A 79 -18.51 -38.98 2.85
C TYR A 79 -17.99 -40.27 3.47
N VAL A 80 -18.54 -41.40 3.03
CA VAL A 80 -18.14 -42.75 3.44
C VAL A 80 -17.66 -43.51 2.21
N GLU A 81 -16.56 -44.25 2.35
CA GLU A 81 -16.08 -45.22 1.38
C GLU A 81 -16.40 -46.64 1.89
N ARG A 82 -17.02 -47.44 1.04
CA ARG A 82 -17.27 -48.86 1.24
C ARG A 82 -16.13 -49.64 0.59
N THR A 83 -15.44 -50.42 1.40
CA THR A 83 -14.35 -51.30 0.97
C THR A 83 -14.77 -52.76 1.11
N ALA A 84 -13.97 -53.67 0.55
CA ALA A 84 -14.20 -55.10 0.74
C ALA A 84 -14.16 -55.54 2.22
N ASP A 85 -13.40 -54.81 3.05
CA ASP A 85 -13.12 -55.18 4.43
C ASP A 85 -13.95 -54.39 5.46
N GLY A 86 -14.80 -53.46 5.03
CA GLY A 86 -15.63 -52.62 5.91
C GLY A 86 -15.83 -51.21 5.37
N LEU A 87 -16.01 -50.24 6.27
CA LEU A 87 -16.27 -48.84 5.92
C LEU A 87 -15.13 -47.92 6.38
N VAL A 88 -14.83 -46.92 5.55
CA VAL A 88 -13.93 -45.80 5.85
C VAL A 88 -14.74 -44.52 5.88
N VAL A 89 -14.76 -43.84 7.02
CA VAL A 89 -15.50 -42.59 7.21
C VAL A 89 -14.52 -41.41 7.08
N HIS A 90 -14.79 -40.50 6.15
CA HIS A 90 -13.96 -39.31 5.93
C HIS A 90 -14.46 -38.14 6.76
N VAL A 91 -13.62 -37.68 7.69
CA VAL A 91 -13.99 -36.67 8.67
C VAL A 91 -13.11 -35.43 8.57
N SER A 92 -13.64 -34.31 9.05
CA SER A 92 -12.88 -33.08 9.28
C SER A 92 -13.34 -32.47 10.59
N PHE A 93 -12.40 -32.06 11.42
CA PHE A 93 -12.66 -31.28 12.61
C PHE A 93 -12.28 -29.84 12.31
N TYR A 94 -13.11 -28.86 12.67
CA TYR A 94 -12.84 -27.44 12.43
C TYR A 94 -12.75 -26.67 13.75
N ASN A 95 -11.72 -25.83 13.89
CA ASN A 95 -11.67 -24.81 14.94
C ASN A 95 -12.41 -23.57 14.47
N ASN A 96 -13.63 -23.39 14.96
CA ASN A 96 -14.49 -22.23 14.70
C ASN A 96 -14.74 -21.42 15.99
N ARG A 97 -13.83 -21.48 16.97
CA ARG A 97 -13.97 -20.81 18.28
C ARG A 97 -13.71 -19.31 18.22
N GLY A 98 -13.07 -18.82 17.16
CA GLY A 98 -12.65 -17.42 17.06
C GLY A 98 -11.29 -17.14 17.72
N GLU A 99 -10.59 -18.17 18.20
CA GLU A 99 -9.26 -18.11 18.80
C GLU A 99 -8.44 -19.37 18.49
N ASP A 100 -7.11 -19.26 18.56
CA ASP A 100 -6.19 -20.38 18.40
C ASP A 100 -6.19 -21.24 19.68
N LEU A 101 -6.00 -22.55 19.52
CA LEU A 101 -5.96 -23.51 20.61
C LEU A 101 -4.60 -24.18 20.69
N ALA A 102 -4.01 -24.24 21.88
CA ALA A 102 -2.74 -24.94 22.08
C ALA A 102 -2.91 -26.47 22.01
N TYR A 103 -4.04 -26.99 22.48
CA TYR A 103 -4.42 -28.39 22.43
C TYR A 103 -5.92 -28.53 22.67
N VAL A 104 -6.49 -29.69 22.30
CA VAL A 104 -7.88 -30.04 22.62
C VAL A 104 -7.94 -31.28 23.50
N THR A 105 -8.87 -31.28 24.46
CA THR A 105 -9.16 -32.45 25.30
C THR A 105 -10.64 -32.78 25.22
N GLY A 106 -11.00 -34.04 25.49
CA GLY A 106 -12.40 -34.48 25.51
C GLY A 106 -12.89 -35.19 24.25
N ALA A 107 -12.04 -35.40 23.26
CA ALA A 107 -12.32 -36.18 22.06
C ALA A 107 -11.24 -37.25 21.85
N ASP A 108 -11.49 -38.48 22.31
CA ASP A 108 -10.62 -39.63 22.07
C ASP A 108 -11.01 -40.33 20.77
N VAL A 109 -10.17 -40.19 19.74
CA VAL A 109 -10.37 -40.80 18.43
C VAL A 109 -10.57 -42.31 18.54
N ASN A 110 -9.80 -43.00 19.41
CA ASN A 110 -9.86 -44.46 19.56
C ASN A 110 -11.16 -44.98 20.18
N SER A 111 -11.92 -44.07 20.80
CA SER A 111 -13.23 -44.38 21.38
C SER A 111 -14.38 -44.18 20.40
N ALA A 112 -14.13 -43.79 19.14
CA ALA A 112 -15.15 -43.72 18.10
C ALA A 112 -15.79 -45.10 17.81
N ARG A 113 -17.10 -45.11 17.63
CA ARG A 113 -17.90 -46.32 17.35
C ARG A 113 -18.84 -46.07 16.19
N LEU A 114 -19.13 -47.14 15.46
CA LEU A 114 -20.15 -47.14 14.43
C LEU A 114 -21.21 -48.15 14.82
N SER A 115 -22.48 -47.78 14.82
CA SER A 115 -23.60 -48.69 15.13
C SER A 115 -24.54 -48.78 13.95
N GLY A 116 -25.05 -49.99 13.67
CA GLY A 116 -26.03 -50.25 12.62
C GLY A 116 -27.00 -51.34 13.05
N ASP A 117 -27.90 -51.71 12.15
CA ASP A 117 -28.91 -52.75 12.40
C ASP A 117 -28.31 -54.11 12.79
N ASP A 118 -27.11 -54.41 12.27
CA ASP A 118 -26.41 -55.68 12.50
C ASP A 118 -25.49 -55.67 13.73
N GLY A 119 -25.36 -54.54 14.44
CA GLY A 119 -24.60 -54.42 15.68
C GLY A 119 -23.68 -53.19 15.74
N GLU A 120 -22.74 -53.24 16.68
CA GLU A 120 -21.75 -52.19 16.92
C GLU A 120 -20.37 -52.61 16.38
N TYR A 121 -19.70 -51.69 15.71
CA TYR A 121 -18.38 -51.82 15.11
C TYR A 121 -17.40 -50.87 15.80
N THR A 122 -16.29 -51.42 16.30
CA THR A 122 -15.23 -50.64 16.90
C THR A 122 -14.27 -50.10 15.85
N LEU A 123 -13.70 -48.92 16.09
CA LEU A 123 -12.63 -48.38 15.26
C LEU A 123 -11.45 -49.36 15.19
N THR A 124 -10.98 -49.63 13.99
CA THR A 124 -9.86 -50.56 13.72
C THR A 124 -8.60 -49.85 13.26
N ALA A 125 -8.73 -48.70 12.60
CA ALA A 125 -7.63 -47.84 12.22
C ALA A 125 -8.13 -46.40 12.01
N HIS A 126 -7.21 -45.44 12.05
CA HIS A 126 -7.45 -44.06 11.63
C HIS A 126 -6.22 -43.52 10.89
N SER A 127 -6.37 -42.39 10.21
CA SER A 127 -5.24 -41.71 9.56
C SER A 127 -4.25 -41.15 10.58
N ALA A 128 -2.98 -41.01 10.16
CA ALA A 128 -1.89 -40.49 11.00
C ALA A 128 -2.14 -39.06 11.52
N SER A 129 -2.92 -38.25 10.79
CA SER A 129 -3.34 -36.91 11.21
C SER A 129 -4.16 -36.90 12.50
N LEU A 130 -4.71 -38.05 12.90
CA LEU A 130 -5.51 -38.22 14.11
C LEU A 130 -4.77 -38.96 15.23
N ASP A 131 -3.47 -39.25 15.07
CA ASP A 131 -2.66 -39.98 16.06
C ASP A 131 -2.55 -39.25 17.40
N SER A 132 -2.50 -37.91 17.36
CA SER A 132 -2.42 -37.03 18.54
C SER A 132 -3.79 -36.62 19.10
N GLY A 133 -4.89 -36.95 18.41
CA GLY A 133 -6.24 -36.47 18.74
C GLY A 133 -6.95 -35.81 17.57
N ILE A 134 -7.94 -34.98 17.87
CA ILE A 134 -8.69 -34.23 16.83
C ILE A 134 -8.04 -32.91 16.46
N ASP A 135 -7.13 -32.38 17.28
CA ASP A 135 -6.32 -31.21 16.97
C ASP A 135 -5.05 -31.59 16.18
N PRO A 136 -4.60 -30.73 15.25
CA PRO A 136 -3.35 -30.96 14.53
C PRO A 136 -2.13 -30.71 15.42
N ASP A 137 -1.01 -31.37 15.11
CA ASP A 137 0.26 -31.16 15.80
C ASP A 137 0.72 -29.69 15.70
N GLY A 138 1.19 -29.13 16.82
CA GLY A 138 1.72 -27.76 16.86
C GLY A 138 0.67 -26.66 17.07
N GLY A 139 -0.52 -27.03 17.57
CA GLY A 139 -1.62 -26.13 17.91
C GLY A 139 -2.63 -25.97 16.78
N TRP A 140 -3.88 -25.68 17.14
CA TRP A 140 -5.01 -25.61 16.23
C TRP A 140 -5.46 -24.17 15.99
N LEU A 141 -5.21 -23.68 14.80
CA LEU A 141 -5.46 -22.28 14.46
C LEU A 141 -6.94 -22.03 14.17
N ASN A 142 -7.40 -20.82 14.45
CA ASN A 142 -8.77 -20.42 14.15
C ASN A 142 -9.04 -20.48 12.64
N GLY A 143 -10.13 -21.17 12.27
CA GLY A 143 -10.47 -21.45 10.89
C GLY A 143 -9.62 -22.54 10.23
N GLY A 144 -8.78 -23.25 11.00
CA GLY A 144 -8.07 -24.44 10.54
C GLY A 144 -8.87 -25.73 10.75
N ALA A 145 -8.52 -26.74 9.98
CA ALA A 145 -9.07 -28.09 10.07
C ALA A 145 -7.99 -29.12 10.42
N ASN A 146 -8.42 -30.18 11.09
CA ASN A 146 -7.70 -31.46 11.07
C ASN A 146 -8.53 -32.49 10.31
N VAL A 147 -7.99 -32.99 9.20
CA VAL A 147 -8.69 -33.87 8.27
C VAL A 147 -8.17 -35.29 8.41
N GLY A 148 -9.06 -36.27 8.47
CA GLY A 148 -8.67 -37.65 8.63
C GLY A 148 -9.70 -38.68 8.19
N THR A 149 -9.37 -39.95 8.40
CA THR A 149 -10.23 -41.09 8.12
C THR A 149 -10.35 -42.01 9.32
N LEU A 150 -11.51 -42.66 9.45
CA LEU A 150 -11.83 -43.64 10.49
C LEU A 150 -12.25 -44.95 9.83
N THR A 151 -11.56 -46.05 10.10
CA THR A 151 -11.81 -47.36 9.48
C THR A 151 -12.48 -48.30 10.46
N PHE A 152 -13.63 -48.85 10.07
CA PHE A 152 -14.42 -49.82 10.83
C PHE A 152 -14.51 -51.14 10.05
N ALA A 153 -13.61 -52.07 10.37
CA ALA A 153 -13.59 -53.38 9.71
C ALA A 153 -14.89 -54.17 9.98
N GLY A 154 -15.38 -54.86 8.97
CA GLY A 154 -16.60 -55.67 9.02
C GLY A 154 -17.90 -54.87 9.08
N ALA A 155 -17.85 -53.52 9.08
CA ALA A 155 -19.03 -52.68 9.03
C ALA A 155 -19.82 -52.92 7.74
N GLN A 156 -21.13 -53.16 7.88
CA GLN A 156 -22.07 -53.42 6.79
C GLN A 156 -23.39 -52.70 7.10
N GLY A 157 -24.25 -52.54 6.09
CA GLY A 157 -25.53 -51.87 6.21
C GLY A 157 -25.58 -50.52 5.49
N GLU A 158 -26.80 -50.00 5.33
CA GLU A 158 -27.08 -48.77 4.57
C GLU A 158 -27.41 -47.57 5.48
N THR A 159 -27.87 -47.82 6.71
CA THR A 159 -28.12 -46.79 7.73
C THR A 159 -27.30 -47.12 8.96
N LEU A 160 -26.38 -46.22 9.31
CA LEU A 160 -25.44 -46.37 10.42
C LEU A 160 -25.44 -45.10 11.26
N THR A 161 -24.92 -45.18 12.47
CA THR A 161 -24.73 -44.02 13.36
C THR A 161 -23.30 -44.00 13.85
N LEU A 162 -22.57 -42.92 13.54
CA LEU A 162 -21.25 -42.64 14.09
C LEU A 162 -21.42 -41.99 15.46
N ASP A 163 -20.95 -42.67 16.50
CA ASP A 163 -20.77 -42.11 17.83
C ASP A 163 -19.30 -41.71 18.00
N PHE A 164 -19.03 -40.40 17.93
CA PHE A 164 -17.71 -39.85 18.11
C PHE A 164 -17.64 -39.10 19.45
N PRO A 165 -16.70 -39.45 20.35
CA PRO A 165 -16.61 -38.85 21.68
C PRO A 165 -16.54 -37.32 21.65
N GLY A 166 -17.39 -36.69 22.47
CA GLY A 166 -17.48 -35.24 22.56
C GLY A 166 -18.41 -34.60 21.53
N PHE A 167 -18.99 -35.34 20.58
CA PHE A 167 -19.90 -34.83 19.56
C PHE A 167 -21.28 -35.51 19.63
N PRO A 168 -22.33 -34.87 19.11
CA PRO A 168 -23.60 -35.55 18.88
C PRO A 168 -23.43 -36.68 17.88
N ALA A 169 -24.17 -37.78 18.07
CA ALA A 169 -24.17 -38.90 17.15
C ALA A 169 -24.60 -38.46 15.73
N VAL A 170 -23.91 -38.95 14.71
CA VAL A 170 -24.14 -38.58 13.31
C VAL A 170 -24.72 -39.77 12.54
N GLU A 171 -25.93 -39.60 12.01
CA GLU A 171 -26.57 -40.59 11.15
C GLU A 171 -25.91 -40.59 9.76
N LEU A 172 -25.50 -41.78 9.31
CA LEU A 172 -24.89 -42.04 8.01
C LEU A 172 -25.87 -42.86 7.16
N ASN A 173 -26.49 -42.21 6.18
CA ASN A 173 -27.35 -42.88 5.20
C ASN A 173 -26.57 -43.03 3.88
N LEU A 174 -26.33 -44.28 3.47
CA LEU A 174 -25.58 -44.62 2.27
C LEU A 174 -26.49 -44.69 1.04
N ASP A 175 -27.36 -43.70 0.87
CA ASP A 175 -28.37 -43.63 -0.18
C ASP A 175 -27.99 -42.72 -1.37
N GLN A 176 -26.88 -42.00 -1.25
CA GLN A 176 -26.35 -41.07 -2.26
C GLN A 176 -24.99 -41.55 -2.78
N PRO A 177 -24.96 -42.54 -3.68
CA PRO A 177 -23.71 -43.04 -4.24
C PRO A 177 -23.02 -41.99 -5.10
N MET A 178 -21.70 -41.99 -5.06
CA MET A 178 -20.81 -41.09 -5.78
C MET A 178 -19.85 -41.89 -6.66
N ALA A 179 -19.48 -41.30 -7.79
CA ALA A 179 -18.50 -41.92 -8.69
C ALA A 179 -17.08 -41.93 -8.10
N GLU A 180 -16.75 -40.91 -7.31
CA GLU A 180 -15.45 -40.70 -6.67
C GLU A 180 -15.64 -39.90 -5.37
N GLY A 181 -14.64 -39.95 -4.49
CA GLY A 181 -14.64 -39.15 -3.25
C GLY A 181 -14.62 -37.64 -3.51
N LEU A 182 -15.11 -36.85 -2.56
CA LEU A 182 -15.17 -35.38 -2.64
C LEU A 182 -13.84 -34.66 -2.43
N ASP A 183 -12.76 -35.42 -2.40
CA ASP A 183 -11.45 -34.96 -1.96
C ASP A 183 -10.78 -34.13 -3.09
N PRO A 184 -10.63 -32.79 -2.94
CA PRO A 184 -10.08 -31.97 -4.00
C PRO A 184 -8.66 -32.41 -4.35
N LEU A 185 -8.36 -32.47 -5.65
CA LEU A 185 -7.04 -32.87 -6.14
C LEU A 185 -5.95 -31.94 -5.58
N PRO A 186 -4.75 -32.47 -5.29
CA PRO A 186 -3.60 -31.64 -4.95
C PRO A 186 -3.34 -30.58 -6.03
N PRO A 187 -2.75 -29.43 -5.68
CA PRO A 187 -2.43 -28.40 -6.66
C PRO A 187 -1.46 -28.94 -7.71
N VAL A 188 -1.63 -28.50 -8.96
CA VAL A 188 -0.80 -28.92 -10.09
C VAL A 188 0.58 -28.27 -9.98
N GLU A 189 1.62 -28.92 -10.49
CA GLU A 189 2.94 -28.30 -10.57
C GLU A 189 2.93 -27.10 -11.50
N GLY A 190 3.62 -26.03 -11.11
CA GLY A 190 3.61 -24.79 -11.85
C GLY A 190 4.21 -23.61 -11.10
N VAL A 191 4.34 -22.51 -11.81
CA VAL A 191 4.74 -21.21 -11.26
C VAL A 191 3.61 -20.22 -11.52
N TYR A 192 3.16 -19.57 -10.46
CA TYR A 192 2.03 -18.64 -10.45
C TYR A 192 2.51 -17.31 -9.91
N SER A 193 2.37 -16.23 -10.67
CA SER A 193 2.81 -14.89 -10.28
C SER A 193 1.62 -14.03 -9.89
N TYR A 194 1.82 -13.16 -8.90
CA TYR A 194 0.80 -12.28 -8.36
C TYR A 194 1.35 -10.86 -8.20
N ASP A 195 0.43 -9.90 -8.16
CA ASP A 195 0.71 -8.50 -7.86
C ASP A 195 -0.32 -8.02 -6.84
N LEU A 196 -0.30 -8.67 -5.66
CA LEU A 196 -1.17 -8.31 -4.55
C LEU A 196 -0.32 -7.73 -3.43
N GLU A 197 -0.70 -6.53 -2.99
CA GLU A 197 -0.16 -5.89 -1.81
C GLU A 197 -1.27 -5.60 -0.81
N VAL A 198 -1.07 -5.95 0.45
CA VAL A 198 -2.04 -5.75 1.53
C VAL A 198 -1.42 -5.01 2.70
N ALA A 199 -2.18 -4.07 3.26
CA ALA A 199 -1.76 -3.33 4.45
C ALA A 199 -1.89 -4.18 5.71
N SER A 200 -1.01 -3.92 6.67
CA SER A 200 -1.14 -4.49 8.01
C SER A 200 -2.25 -3.77 8.79
N SER A 201 -2.95 -4.52 9.64
CA SER A 201 -3.85 -3.97 10.64
C SER A 201 -3.13 -3.43 11.88
N ARG A 202 -1.82 -3.69 12.03
CA ARG A 202 -1.03 -3.29 13.21
C ARG A 202 0.30 -2.61 12.93
N LEU A 203 0.84 -2.79 11.73
CA LEU A 203 2.13 -2.23 11.36
C LEU A 203 1.91 -1.01 10.47
N GLU A 204 2.46 0.13 10.88
CA GLU A 204 2.32 1.39 10.16
C GLU A 204 3.07 1.36 8.83
N ASN A 205 2.31 1.49 7.74
CA ASN A 205 2.82 1.56 6.37
C ASN A 205 3.86 0.46 6.06
N ILE A 206 3.72 -0.74 6.63
CA ILE A 206 4.49 -1.91 6.20
C ILE A 206 3.52 -2.84 5.48
N ALA A 207 3.65 -2.89 4.15
CA ALA A 207 2.78 -3.69 3.32
C ALA A 207 3.35 -5.10 3.11
N LEU A 208 2.48 -6.10 3.05
CA LEU A 208 2.84 -7.46 2.64
C LEU A 208 2.47 -7.63 1.18
N ARG A 209 3.45 -7.98 0.36
CA ARG A 209 3.30 -8.27 -1.07
C ARG A 209 3.45 -9.76 -1.34
N ILE A 210 2.48 -10.33 -2.05
CA ILE A 210 2.53 -11.71 -2.57
C ILE A 210 3.00 -11.64 -4.02
N GLU A 211 4.13 -12.25 -4.32
CA GLU A 211 4.77 -12.12 -5.64
C GLU A 211 4.64 -13.40 -6.47
N GLN A 212 4.86 -14.56 -5.84
CA GLN A 212 4.88 -15.83 -6.57
C GLN A 212 4.56 -17.03 -5.67
N ALA A 213 3.86 -18.01 -6.22
CA ALA A 213 3.78 -19.37 -5.69
C ALA A 213 4.36 -20.34 -6.72
N LYS A 214 5.22 -21.26 -6.28
CA LYS A 214 5.76 -22.35 -7.10
C LYS A 214 5.42 -23.68 -6.44
N VAL A 215 4.70 -24.53 -7.16
CA VAL A 215 4.43 -25.92 -6.76
C VAL A 215 5.40 -26.82 -7.52
N GLU A 216 6.26 -27.54 -6.80
CA GLU A 216 7.28 -28.42 -7.39
C GLU A 216 7.53 -29.62 -6.46
N GLY A 217 7.37 -30.84 -6.98
CA GLY A 217 7.55 -32.05 -6.20
C GLY A 217 6.63 -32.08 -4.99
N ASP A 218 7.22 -32.20 -3.80
CA ASP A 218 6.52 -32.27 -2.50
C ASP A 218 6.49 -30.93 -1.77
N ALA A 219 6.77 -29.81 -2.45
CA ALA A 219 6.82 -28.49 -1.85
C ALA A 219 5.97 -27.45 -2.56
N LEU A 220 5.52 -26.46 -1.78
CA LEU A 220 4.99 -25.18 -2.24
C LEU A 220 5.93 -24.08 -1.74
N LEU A 221 6.55 -23.36 -2.65
CA LEU A 221 7.42 -22.23 -2.37
C LEU A 221 6.62 -20.94 -2.59
N LEU A 222 6.48 -20.12 -1.56
CA LEU A 222 5.79 -18.84 -1.63
C LEU A 222 6.80 -17.70 -1.47
N THR A 223 6.95 -16.90 -2.52
CA THR A 223 7.76 -15.68 -2.52
C THR A 223 6.91 -14.52 -2.06
N ILE A 224 7.32 -13.90 -0.95
CA ILE A 224 6.67 -12.75 -0.36
C ILE A 224 7.69 -11.63 -0.12
N ALA A 225 7.20 -10.41 0.00
CA ALA A 225 8.00 -9.28 0.43
C ALA A 225 7.23 -8.43 1.44
N PHE A 226 7.93 -7.92 2.45
CA PHE A 226 7.44 -6.81 3.25
C PHE A 226 8.04 -5.53 2.69
N VAL A 227 7.24 -4.47 2.53
CA VAL A 227 7.64 -3.23 1.87
C VAL A 227 7.42 -2.07 2.83
N ASN A 228 8.46 -1.27 3.07
CA ASN A 228 8.31 0.00 3.78
C ASN A 228 7.60 1.00 2.87
N ARG A 229 6.37 1.36 3.23
CA ARG A 229 5.54 2.39 2.57
C ARG A 229 5.49 3.68 3.39
N ASN A 230 6.29 3.81 4.46
CA ASN A 230 6.47 5.08 5.14
C ASN A 230 7.17 6.06 4.19
N GLU A 231 6.89 7.34 4.35
CA GLU A 231 7.48 8.42 3.54
C GLU A 231 8.96 8.67 3.87
N SER A 232 9.51 7.92 4.83
CA SER A 232 10.91 7.99 5.23
C SER A 232 11.45 6.61 5.58
N ASP A 233 12.78 6.56 5.71
CA ASP A 233 13.47 5.42 6.30
C ASP A 233 12.99 5.23 7.75
N ILE A 234 12.84 3.98 8.19
CA ILE A 234 12.40 3.64 9.54
C ILE A 234 13.41 2.75 10.25
N THR A 235 13.53 2.89 11.57
CA THR A 235 14.08 1.84 12.42
C THR A 235 12.93 0.99 12.93
N PHE A 236 12.88 -0.25 12.47
CA PHE A 236 11.84 -1.20 12.81
C PHE A 236 12.48 -2.49 13.31
N THR A 237 11.89 -3.11 14.33
CA THR A 237 12.29 -4.43 14.80
C THR A 237 11.03 -5.25 14.96
N SER A 238 10.95 -6.34 14.21
CA SER A 238 9.78 -7.21 14.24
C SER A 238 9.89 -8.24 15.34
N THR A 239 8.75 -8.57 15.96
CA THR A 239 8.61 -9.79 16.75
C THR A 239 8.07 -10.96 15.91
N VAL A 240 7.62 -10.69 14.69
CA VAL A 240 7.09 -11.68 13.75
C VAL A 240 8.11 -12.00 12.66
N LYS A 241 8.15 -13.25 12.23
CA LYS A 241 9.10 -13.78 11.26
C LYS A 241 8.41 -14.73 10.28
N GLY A 242 9.13 -15.16 9.25
CA GLY A 242 8.60 -16.05 8.22
C GLY A 242 8.00 -17.35 8.76
N ASP A 243 8.53 -17.88 9.88
CA ASP A 243 8.03 -19.10 10.53
C ASP A 243 6.61 -18.97 11.09
N ASP A 244 6.14 -17.75 11.31
CA ASP A 244 4.80 -17.48 11.83
C ASP A 244 3.72 -17.59 10.72
N ALA A 245 4.14 -17.71 9.46
CA ALA A 245 3.24 -17.88 8.34
C ALA A 245 2.53 -19.23 8.37
N ILE A 246 1.28 -19.24 7.91
CA ILE A 246 0.46 -20.44 7.76
C ILE A 246 -0.20 -20.44 6.39
N ILE A 247 -0.37 -21.62 5.81
CA ILE A 247 -1.31 -21.84 4.71
C ILE A 247 -2.41 -22.83 5.11
N PHE A 248 -3.60 -22.61 4.57
CA PHE A 248 -4.72 -23.54 4.63
C PHE A 248 -5.01 -24.06 3.22
N ASP A 249 -5.17 -25.37 3.07
CA ASP A 249 -5.48 -26.00 1.79
C ASP A 249 -6.98 -26.00 1.45
N GLY A 250 -7.37 -26.69 0.37
CA GLY A 250 -8.77 -26.81 -0.06
C GLY A 250 -9.70 -27.53 0.92
N ARG A 251 -9.18 -28.07 2.03
CA ARG A 251 -9.94 -28.64 3.15
C ARG A 251 -9.67 -27.92 4.46
N TRP A 252 -9.03 -26.75 4.40
CA TRP A 252 -8.59 -25.97 5.53
C TRP A 252 -7.55 -26.69 6.42
N GLN A 253 -6.90 -27.73 5.93
CA GLN A 253 -5.77 -28.33 6.65
C GLN A 253 -4.66 -27.28 6.75
N GLN A 254 -4.14 -27.08 7.95
CA GLN A 254 -3.10 -26.08 8.22
C GLN A 254 -1.69 -26.64 7.95
N TYR A 255 -0.83 -25.81 7.36
CA TYR A 255 0.58 -26.10 7.13
C TYR A 255 1.44 -24.91 7.56
N ARG A 256 2.57 -25.21 8.20
CA ARG A 256 3.62 -24.24 8.54
C ARG A 256 4.79 -24.39 7.55
N PRO A 257 5.60 -23.34 7.32
CA PRO A 257 6.79 -23.47 6.52
C PRO A 257 7.78 -24.41 7.21
N GLY A 258 8.37 -25.33 6.44
CA GLY A 258 9.47 -26.17 6.90
C GLY A 258 10.83 -25.49 6.74
N GLN A 259 10.92 -24.48 5.86
CA GLN A 259 12.12 -23.66 5.65
C GLN A 259 11.72 -22.22 5.33
N VAL A 260 12.49 -21.28 5.83
CA VAL A 260 12.35 -19.84 5.58
C VAL A 260 13.70 -19.31 5.13
N GLN A 261 13.73 -18.57 4.01
CA GLN A 261 14.97 -17.93 3.56
C GLN A 261 15.46 -16.88 4.56
N GLN A 262 16.79 -16.75 4.65
CA GLN A 262 17.50 -16.12 5.77
C GLN A 262 17.12 -14.66 6.07
N THR A 263 16.60 -13.92 5.10
CA THR A 263 16.11 -12.55 5.28
C THR A 263 14.83 -12.45 6.11
N LEU A 264 14.01 -13.51 6.10
CA LEU A 264 12.73 -13.58 6.83
C LEU A 264 12.78 -14.47 8.08
N ASP A 265 13.86 -15.23 8.30
CA ASP A 265 14.03 -16.11 9.46
C ASP A 265 14.19 -15.30 10.77
N SER A 266 14.85 -14.15 10.69
CA SER A 266 15.10 -13.29 11.85
C SER A 266 14.05 -12.21 12.12
N GLY A 267 13.20 -11.89 11.15
CA GLY A 267 12.25 -10.78 11.21
C GLY A 267 11.67 -10.45 9.84
N ILE A 268 10.74 -9.49 9.76
CA ILE A 268 10.19 -9.02 8.47
C ILE A 268 10.94 -7.80 7.92
N GLU A 269 11.77 -7.16 8.75
CA GLU A 269 12.70 -6.10 8.38
C GLU A 269 13.92 -6.62 7.62
N PRO A 270 14.51 -5.81 6.71
CA PRO A 270 15.78 -6.15 6.09
C PRO A 270 16.91 -6.20 7.13
N GLN A 271 17.98 -6.94 6.83
CA GLN A 271 19.16 -6.99 7.71
C GLN A 271 19.83 -5.62 7.80
N GLY A 272 19.73 -4.98 8.96
CA GLY A 272 20.25 -3.64 9.23
C GLY A 272 19.45 -2.96 10.34
N SER A 273 19.80 -1.71 10.67
CA SER A 273 19.05 -0.90 11.65
C SER A 273 18.08 0.09 10.99
N VAL A 274 18.15 0.24 9.67
CA VAL A 274 17.39 1.22 8.90
C VAL A 274 16.77 0.52 7.70
N TRP A 275 15.47 0.68 7.55
CA TRP A 275 14.68 0.14 6.45
C TRP A 275 14.24 1.32 5.57
N GLY A 276 14.78 1.38 4.36
CA GLY A 276 14.61 2.52 3.46
C GLY A 276 13.18 2.69 2.95
N GLU A 277 12.79 3.90 2.57
CA GLU A 277 11.52 4.16 1.87
C GLU A 277 11.41 3.28 0.60
N GLY A 278 10.29 2.57 0.46
CA GLY A 278 10.01 1.70 -0.69
C GLY A 278 10.86 0.44 -0.74
N GLU A 279 11.81 0.26 0.19
CA GLU A 279 12.65 -0.93 0.25
C GLU A 279 11.81 -2.15 0.64
N ALA A 280 12.04 -3.25 -0.06
CA ALA A 280 11.35 -4.51 0.13
C ALA A 280 12.30 -5.54 0.77
N ASN A 281 11.90 -6.09 1.92
CA ASN A 281 12.53 -7.28 2.45
C ASN A 281 11.83 -8.52 1.92
N GLN A 282 12.44 -9.14 0.91
CA GLN A 282 11.89 -10.27 0.18
C GLN A 282 12.45 -11.59 0.72
N GLY A 283 11.64 -12.65 0.70
CA GLY A 283 12.09 -14.00 0.99
C GLY A 283 11.11 -15.06 0.49
N VAL A 284 11.58 -16.32 0.53
CA VAL A 284 10.80 -17.49 0.15
C VAL A 284 10.48 -18.33 1.38
N LEU A 285 9.19 -18.66 1.52
CA LEU A 285 8.66 -19.59 2.50
C LEU A 285 8.40 -20.94 1.82
N THR A 286 8.98 -22.02 2.34
CA THR A 286 8.82 -23.36 1.79
C THR A 286 7.87 -24.17 2.66
N PHE A 287 6.68 -24.45 2.15
CA PHE A 287 5.69 -25.31 2.78
C PHE A 287 5.75 -26.72 2.19
N PRO A 288 5.32 -27.75 2.94
CA PRO A 288 4.92 -29.02 2.34
C PRO A 288 3.84 -28.77 1.27
N ARG A 289 3.85 -29.55 0.19
CA ARG A 289 2.81 -29.44 -0.85
C ARG A 289 1.43 -29.68 -0.21
N PRO A 290 0.47 -28.75 -0.39
CA PRO A 290 -0.89 -28.96 0.07
C PRO A 290 -1.46 -30.27 -0.48
N ALA A 291 -2.14 -31.03 0.37
CA ALA A 291 -2.72 -32.31 -0.04
C ALA A 291 -3.97 -32.11 -0.92
N SER A 292 -4.55 -30.91 -0.91
CA SER A 292 -5.84 -30.67 -1.53
C SER A 292 -6.03 -29.24 -2.02
N GLY A 293 -6.68 -29.09 -3.17
CA GLY A 293 -7.19 -27.81 -3.67
C GLY A 293 -6.23 -27.06 -4.58
N SER A 294 -6.81 -26.31 -5.51
CA SER A 294 -6.08 -25.37 -6.38
C SER A 294 -6.09 -23.94 -5.85
N VAL A 295 -6.53 -23.75 -4.60
CA VAL A 295 -6.55 -22.46 -3.91
C VAL A 295 -6.06 -22.74 -2.50
N ILE A 296 -5.15 -21.90 -2.02
CA ILE A 296 -4.73 -21.88 -0.63
C ILE A 296 -5.13 -20.56 0.00
N LEU A 297 -5.28 -20.56 1.32
CA LEU A 297 -5.41 -19.34 2.09
C LEU A 297 -4.10 -19.13 2.84
N PHE A 298 -3.45 -18.00 2.59
CA PHE A 298 -2.25 -17.59 3.30
C PHE A 298 -2.61 -16.68 4.46
N GLU A 299 -2.01 -16.96 5.61
CA GLU A 299 -2.15 -16.17 6.81
C GLU A 299 -0.77 -15.78 7.34
N PHE A 300 -0.64 -14.49 7.65
CA PHE A 300 0.55 -13.93 8.30
C PHE A 300 0.10 -13.00 9.43
N PRO A 301 0.76 -13.02 10.60
CA PRO A 301 0.36 -12.20 11.73
C PRO A 301 0.17 -10.72 11.37
N SER A 302 -0.95 -10.15 11.84
CA SER A 302 -1.33 -8.74 11.63
C SER A 302 -1.79 -8.35 10.22
N TYR A 303 -1.77 -9.27 9.25
CA TYR A 303 -2.29 -9.03 7.90
C TYR A 303 -3.64 -9.74 7.68
N PRO A 304 -4.49 -9.24 6.76
CA PRO A 304 -5.68 -9.98 6.37
C PRO A 304 -5.30 -11.33 5.76
N ARG A 305 -6.16 -12.35 5.94
CA ARG A 305 -6.01 -13.64 5.26
C ARG A 305 -6.13 -13.45 3.75
N ILE A 306 -5.25 -14.08 2.98
CA ILE A 306 -5.12 -13.90 1.53
C ILE A 306 -5.52 -15.19 0.82
N ARG A 307 -6.42 -15.09 -0.17
CA ARG A 307 -6.74 -16.17 -1.11
C ARG A 307 -5.73 -16.19 -2.25
N ILE A 308 -5.01 -17.30 -2.41
CA ILE A 308 -3.97 -17.51 -3.43
C ILE A 308 -4.37 -18.67 -4.35
N PRO A 309 -4.82 -18.39 -5.58
CA PRO A 309 -5.14 -19.44 -6.54
C PRO A 309 -3.90 -20.01 -7.23
N LEU A 310 -3.72 -21.33 -7.18
CA LEU A 310 -2.65 -22.07 -7.83
C LEU A 310 -3.10 -22.51 -9.24
N GLN A 311 -3.58 -21.55 -10.02
CA GLN A 311 -4.02 -21.74 -11.41
C GLN A 311 -3.49 -20.60 -12.31
N PRO A 312 -3.16 -20.89 -13.58
CA PRO A 312 -2.68 -19.85 -14.50
C PRO A 312 -3.77 -18.78 -14.76
N GLY A 313 -3.39 -17.51 -14.62
CA GLY A 313 -4.26 -16.38 -14.96
C GLY A 313 -5.28 -15.98 -13.89
N GLU A 314 -5.28 -16.65 -12.73
CA GLU A 314 -6.04 -16.21 -11.56
C GLU A 314 -5.21 -15.28 -10.66
N ASN A 315 -5.87 -14.28 -10.06
CA ASN A 315 -5.22 -13.30 -9.18
C ASN A 315 -5.41 -13.64 -7.70
N ALA A 316 -4.41 -13.30 -6.90
CA ALA A 316 -4.54 -13.31 -5.44
C ALA A 316 -5.50 -12.19 -4.99
N SER A 317 -6.19 -12.42 -3.86
CA SER A 317 -7.16 -11.46 -3.31
C SER A 317 -7.26 -11.61 -1.78
N ILE A 318 -7.86 -10.64 -1.10
CA ILE A 318 -8.21 -10.81 0.32
C ILE A 318 -9.29 -11.89 0.42
N ALA A 319 -9.13 -12.82 1.36
CA ALA A 319 -10.08 -13.91 1.57
C ALA A 319 -11.42 -13.36 2.08
N GLU A 320 -12.51 -13.99 1.63
CA GLU A 320 -13.88 -13.65 2.00
C GLU A 320 -14.48 -14.71 2.93
N ASP A 321 -15.66 -14.45 3.51
CA ASP A 321 -16.35 -15.41 4.38
C ASP A 321 -16.61 -16.77 3.72
N ARG A 322 -16.81 -16.78 2.39
CA ARG A 322 -16.99 -18.02 1.60
C ARG A 322 -15.73 -18.88 1.52
N ASP A 323 -14.56 -18.30 1.78
CA ASP A 323 -13.30 -19.01 1.82
C ASP A 323 -13.05 -19.64 3.21
N LEU A 324 -13.85 -19.33 4.23
CA LEU A 324 -13.68 -19.89 5.57
C LEU A 324 -14.31 -21.30 5.67
N PRO A 325 -13.89 -22.16 6.62
CA PRO A 325 -14.46 -23.51 6.74
C PRO A 325 -15.98 -23.50 7.00
N PRO A 326 -16.69 -24.61 6.76
CA PRO A 326 -18.09 -24.68 7.15
C PRO A 326 -18.22 -24.63 8.69
N THR A 327 -19.36 -24.14 9.18
CA THR A 327 -19.66 -24.13 10.62
C THR A 327 -21.11 -24.48 10.92
N ALA A 328 -21.36 -25.23 12.00
CA ALA A 328 -22.70 -25.67 12.40
C ALA A 328 -23.51 -24.58 13.14
N ALA A 329 -22.85 -23.49 13.55
CA ALA A 329 -23.47 -22.36 14.26
C ALA A 329 -22.85 -21.05 13.74
N PRO A 330 -23.52 -19.90 13.89
CA PRO A 330 -22.92 -18.61 13.54
C PRO A 330 -21.53 -18.50 14.17
N ARG A 331 -20.52 -18.12 13.38
CA ARG A 331 -19.19 -17.87 13.92
C ARG A 331 -19.32 -16.83 15.03
N PRO A 332 -18.73 -17.03 16.21
CA PRO A 332 -18.60 -15.94 17.16
C PRO A 332 -17.90 -14.78 16.44
N THR A 333 -18.36 -13.55 16.70
CA THR A 333 -17.65 -12.37 16.23
C THR A 333 -16.19 -12.53 16.64
N PRO A 334 -15.21 -12.48 15.70
CA PRO A 334 -13.82 -12.70 16.04
C PRO A 334 -13.48 -11.87 17.27
N THR A 335 -12.92 -12.51 18.29
CA THR A 335 -12.37 -11.79 19.44
C THR A 335 -11.47 -10.71 18.85
N ALA A 336 -11.73 -9.44 19.19
CA ALA A 336 -11.03 -8.32 18.59
C ALA A 336 -9.54 -8.66 18.55
N ALA A 337 -8.98 -8.70 17.33
CA ALA A 337 -7.55 -8.82 17.15
C ALA A 337 -6.88 -7.86 18.15
N PRO A 338 -5.80 -8.24 18.86
CA PRO A 338 -5.04 -7.31 19.69
C PRO A 338 -5.01 -5.95 19.00
N THR A 339 -5.50 -4.94 19.72
CA THR A 339 -5.69 -3.58 19.22
C THR A 339 -4.45 -3.21 18.40
N PRO A 340 -4.58 -2.60 17.20
CA PRO A 340 -3.43 -2.02 16.51
C PRO A 340 -2.51 -1.40 17.56
N THR A 341 -1.21 -1.72 17.50
CA THR A 341 -0.25 -0.95 18.27
C THR A 341 -0.56 0.50 17.92
N PRO A 342 -1.02 1.33 18.86
CA PRO A 342 -1.38 2.70 18.54
C PRO A 342 -0.18 3.31 17.84
N LEU A 343 -0.44 4.09 16.77
CA LEU A 343 0.57 4.99 16.24
C LEU A 343 1.28 5.67 17.41
N SER A 344 2.59 5.89 17.30
CA SER A 344 3.23 6.77 18.27
C SER A 344 2.44 8.09 18.29
N PRO A 345 2.27 8.73 19.45
CA PRO A 345 1.57 10.01 19.52
C PRO A 345 2.07 11.02 18.48
N GLU A 346 3.37 10.98 18.18
CA GLU A 346 4.04 11.75 17.14
C GLU A 346 3.53 11.41 15.72
N ALA A 347 3.52 10.12 15.36
CA ALA A 347 3.01 9.68 14.06
C ALA A 347 1.52 9.98 13.90
N GLN A 348 0.73 9.77 14.96
CA GLN A 348 -0.69 10.11 14.97
C GLN A 348 -0.92 11.62 14.76
N ALA A 349 -0.18 12.48 15.48
CA ALA A 349 -0.31 13.93 15.34
C ALA A 349 0.03 14.40 13.92
N ARG A 350 1.09 13.86 13.31
CA ARG A 350 1.50 14.18 11.93
C ARG A 350 0.47 13.72 10.90
N GLN A 351 -0.06 12.50 11.05
CA GLN A 351 -1.13 12.00 10.18
C GLN A 351 -2.38 12.89 10.25
N GLU A 352 -2.82 13.23 11.46
CA GLU A 352 -4.00 14.08 11.66
C GLU A 352 -3.79 15.51 11.10
N LEU A 353 -2.55 16.03 11.14
CA LEU A 353 -2.21 17.31 10.51
C LEU A 353 -2.14 17.22 8.97
N ARG A 354 -1.63 16.13 8.41
CA ARG A 354 -1.68 15.88 6.95
C ARG A 354 -3.13 15.88 6.46
N ASP A 355 -4.01 15.18 7.18
CA ASP A 355 -5.43 15.15 6.86
C ASP A 355 -6.07 16.54 6.99
N LEU A 356 -5.61 17.37 7.94
CA LEU A 356 -6.04 18.76 8.09
C LEU A 356 -5.63 19.61 6.88
N LEU A 357 -4.38 19.50 6.41
CA LEU A 357 -3.89 20.23 5.23
C LEU A 357 -4.59 19.79 3.94
N ALA A 358 -4.92 18.51 3.80
CA ALA A 358 -5.72 18.00 2.69
C ALA A 358 -7.11 18.65 2.67
N ARG A 359 -7.80 18.69 3.82
CA ARG A 359 -9.10 19.39 3.92
C ARG A 359 -9.01 20.88 3.63
N MET A 360 -7.93 21.54 4.07
CA MET A 360 -7.68 22.95 3.74
C MET A 360 -7.51 23.16 2.23
N THR A 361 -6.79 22.24 1.57
CA THR A 361 -6.62 22.26 0.12
C THR A 361 -7.96 22.10 -0.60
N ASP A 362 -8.76 21.11 -0.21
CA ASP A 362 -10.09 20.88 -0.77
C ASP A 362 -10.98 22.11 -0.59
N ALA A 363 -10.98 22.72 0.60
CA ALA A 363 -11.74 23.95 0.87
C ALA A 363 -11.31 25.14 -0.01
N LEU A 364 -10.00 25.29 -0.28
CA LEU A 364 -9.50 26.32 -1.20
C LEU A 364 -9.94 26.06 -2.65
N VAL A 365 -9.91 24.81 -3.08
CA VAL A 365 -10.34 24.40 -4.43
C VAL A 365 -11.85 24.60 -4.61
N ASP A 366 -12.64 24.18 -3.63
CA ASP A 366 -14.10 24.27 -3.62
C ASP A 366 -14.63 25.68 -3.30
N ARG A 367 -13.73 26.62 -2.98
CA ARG A 367 -14.07 27.99 -2.55
C ARG A 367 -14.97 28.00 -1.31
N ASP A 368 -14.78 27.02 -0.41
CA ASP A 368 -15.47 26.93 0.87
C ASP A 368 -14.68 27.65 1.97
N ARG A 369 -15.05 28.91 2.21
CA ARG A 369 -14.40 29.78 3.19
C ARG A 369 -14.54 29.24 4.62
N ASP A 370 -15.70 28.70 4.98
CA ASP A 370 -15.96 28.25 6.35
C ASP A 370 -15.18 26.96 6.64
N ALA A 371 -15.13 26.04 5.68
CA ALA A 371 -14.31 24.82 5.78
C ALA A 371 -12.81 25.14 5.86
N TYR A 372 -12.33 26.14 5.13
CA TYR A 372 -10.94 26.60 5.21
C TYR A 372 -10.62 27.18 6.60
N LEU A 373 -11.48 28.07 7.11
CA LEU A 373 -11.28 28.71 8.42
C LEU A 373 -11.40 27.73 9.59
N ALA A 374 -12.14 26.63 9.43
CA ALA A 374 -12.27 25.59 10.45
C ALA A 374 -10.93 24.92 10.81
N ALA A 375 -9.92 25.01 9.95
CA ALA A 375 -8.58 24.47 10.23
C ALA A 375 -7.74 25.35 11.17
N PHE A 376 -8.15 26.60 11.38
CA PHE A 376 -7.41 27.58 12.16
C PHE A 376 -8.09 27.85 13.51
N ALA A 377 -7.28 28.20 14.51
CA ALA A 377 -7.77 28.73 15.76
C ALA A 377 -8.50 30.08 15.54
N PRO A 378 -9.50 30.43 16.38
CA PRO A 378 -10.31 31.64 16.20
C PRO A 378 -9.50 32.94 16.07
N GLU A 379 -8.36 33.02 16.76
CA GLU A 379 -7.43 34.15 16.72
C GLU A 379 -6.91 34.46 15.29
N LEU A 380 -6.84 33.44 14.42
CA LEU A 380 -6.32 33.55 13.06
C LEU A 380 -7.40 33.74 12.00
N HIS A 381 -8.68 33.64 12.35
CA HIS A 381 -9.78 33.64 11.38
C HIS A 381 -9.87 34.92 10.55
N GLU A 382 -9.61 36.08 11.16
CA GLU A 382 -9.63 37.35 10.44
C GLU A 382 -8.54 37.41 9.36
N THR A 383 -7.28 37.17 9.74
CA THR A 383 -6.14 37.21 8.83
C THR A 383 -6.26 36.15 7.74
N GLN A 384 -6.58 34.90 8.09
CA GLN A 384 -6.71 33.82 7.11
C GLN A 384 -7.92 34.00 6.21
N GLY A 385 -9.00 34.60 6.72
CA GLY A 385 -10.18 34.96 5.91
C GLY A 385 -9.82 35.97 4.82
N GLN A 386 -9.05 37.00 5.16
CA GLN A 386 -8.56 37.98 4.17
C GLN A 386 -7.67 37.30 3.11
N LEU A 387 -6.79 36.38 3.52
CA LEU A 387 -5.95 35.62 2.58
C LEU A 387 -6.79 34.79 1.62
N PHE A 388 -7.80 34.09 2.14
CA PHE A 388 -8.74 33.30 1.35
C PHE A 388 -9.47 34.17 0.33
N ASP A 389 -10.03 35.30 0.78
CA ASP A 389 -10.83 36.19 -0.05
C ASP A 389 -9.98 36.78 -1.21
N ARG A 390 -8.69 37.04 -0.99
CA ARG A 390 -7.76 37.50 -2.03
C ARG A 390 -7.51 36.48 -3.13
N VAL A 391 -7.63 35.17 -2.87
CA VAL A 391 -7.37 34.13 -3.88
C VAL A 391 -8.45 34.13 -4.96
N ASP A 392 -9.67 34.60 -4.67
CA ASP A 392 -10.79 34.58 -5.63
C ASP A 392 -10.58 35.51 -6.83
N GLY A 393 -9.87 36.63 -6.61
CA GLY A 393 -9.56 37.61 -7.65
C GLY A 393 -8.34 37.26 -8.53
N LEU A 394 -7.63 36.17 -8.23
CA LEU A 394 -6.35 35.86 -8.86
C LEU A 394 -6.47 34.69 -9.87
N PRO A 395 -5.69 34.71 -10.97
CA PRO A 395 -5.69 33.67 -12.00
C PRO A 395 -4.90 32.43 -11.56
N LEU A 396 -5.13 31.95 -10.34
CA LEU A 396 -4.42 30.80 -9.76
C LEU A 396 -5.19 29.50 -10.04
N GLU A 397 -4.46 28.45 -10.36
CA GLU A 397 -4.99 27.12 -10.67
C GLU A 397 -4.18 26.05 -9.91
N GLU A 398 -4.80 24.88 -9.69
CA GLU A 398 -4.16 23.74 -9.02
C GLU A 398 -3.49 24.09 -7.69
N LEU A 399 -4.14 24.94 -6.89
CA LEU A 399 -3.62 25.33 -5.59
C LEU A 399 -3.66 24.15 -4.63
N ARG A 400 -2.52 23.84 -3.99
CA ARG A 400 -2.36 22.71 -3.06
C ARG A 400 -1.52 23.09 -1.86
N ILE A 401 -1.79 22.44 -0.73
CA ILE A 401 -0.97 22.51 0.47
C ILE A 401 -0.62 21.08 0.86
N GLU A 402 0.66 20.73 0.79
CA GLU A 402 1.18 19.40 1.07
C GLU A 402 2.24 19.47 2.19
N PRO A 403 2.45 18.40 2.98
CA PRO A 403 3.54 18.36 3.94
C PRO A 403 4.90 18.59 3.27
N GLY A 404 5.80 19.28 3.95
CA GLY A 404 7.18 19.48 3.48
C GLY A 404 7.98 18.18 3.53
N ASP A 405 8.90 18.03 2.58
CA ASP A 405 9.83 16.90 2.44
C ASP A 405 10.99 17.04 3.45
N VAL A 406 10.70 16.79 4.73
CA VAL A 406 11.65 16.88 5.84
C VAL A 406 11.47 15.71 6.78
N ASP A 407 12.56 14.98 7.05
CA ASP A 407 12.60 13.93 8.07
C ASP A 407 12.21 14.51 9.44
N ASP A 408 11.36 13.81 10.18
CA ASP A 408 10.81 14.27 11.47
C ASP A 408 10.12 15.64 11.41
N ASN A 409 9.23 15.81 10.43
CA ASN A 409 8.45 17.03 10.25
C ASN A 409 7.63 17.40 11.50
N GLY A 410 8.02 18.52 12.12
CA GLY A 410 7.44 19.03 13.36
C GLY A 410 7.85 18.25 14.63
N ALA A 411 7.90 18.98 15.75
CA ALA A 411 8.20 18.46 17.06
C ALA A 411 6.94 18.46 17.95
N LEU A 412 6.55 17.27 18.43
CA LEU A 412 5.42 17.10 19.33
C LEU A 412 5.81 17.46 20.77
N SER A 413 4.97 18.23 21.45
CA SER A 413 5.14 18.57 22.85
C SER A 413 5.02 17.35 23.76
N SER A 414 5.62 17.41 24.95
CA SER A 414 5.59 16.29 25.91
C SER A 414 4.18 15.93 26.41
N ASP A 415 3.25 16.89 26.38
CA ASP A 415 1.83 16.69 26.71
C ASP A 415 0.97 16.28 25.50
N GLN A 416 1.60 16.08 24.33
CA GLN A 416 0.98 15.64 23.08
C GLN A 416 -0.14 16.57 22.58
N ALA A 417 -0.15 17.81 23.06
CA ALA A 417 -1.19 18.79 22.75
C ALA A 417 -0.77 19.79 21.67
N GLU A 418 0.51 19.87 21.33
CA GLU A 418 1.04 20.87 20.39
C GLU A 418 2.09 20.23 19.46
N LEU A 419 1.94 20.46 18.16
CA LEU A 419 2.94 20.12 17.15
C LEU A 419 3.50 21.44 16.60
N SER A 420 4.80 21.65 16.79
CA SER A 420 5.48 22.91 16.44
C SER A 420 6.46 22.71 15.29
N GLY A 421 6.63 23.73 14.45
CA GLY A 421 7.57 23.71 13.33
C GLY A 421 7.21 22.76 12.19
N TYR A 422 5.92 22.44 12.01
CA TYR A 422 5.47 21.55 10.95
C TYR A 422 5.54 22.26 9.59
N GLN A 423 6.48 21.84 8.74
CA GLN A 423 6.72 22.40 7.42
C GLN A 423 5.68 21.90 6.42
N ALA A 424 5.21 22.80 5.55
CA ALA A 424 4.30 22.50 4.45
C ALA A 424 4.70 23.31 3.21
N GLU A 425 4.46 22.76 2.03
CA GLU A 425 4.61 23.48 0.76
C GLU A 425 3.22 23.85 0.23
N MET A 426 2.99 25.14 0.03
CA MET A 426 1.86 25.63 -0.75
C MET A 426 2.31 25.80 -2.19
N SER A 427 1.69 25.10 -3.13
CA SER A 427 2.01 25.17 -4.56
C SER A 427 0.81 25.62 -5.38
N TRP A 428 1.07 26.30 -6.51
CA TRP A 428 0.03 26.76 -7.43
C TRP A 428 0.57 26.99 -8.84
N LYS A 429 -0.33 27.00 -9.81
CA LYS A 429 -0.09 27.42 -11.20
C LYS A 429 -0.79 28.76 -11.46
N VAL A 430 -0.33 29.45 -12.50
CA VAL A 430 -1.00 30.64 -13.02
C VAL A 430 -1.62 30.26 -14.37
N ARG A 431 -2.90 30.58 -14.56
CA ARG A 431 -3.66 30.30 -15.78
C ARG A 431 -2.89 30.70 -17.04
N GLU A 432 -2.93 29.91 -18.11
CA GLU A 432 -2.27 30.16 -19.41
C GLU A 432 -0.72 30.21 -19.39
N VAL A 433 -0.08 30.19 -18.23
CA VAL A 433 1.39 30.09 -18.12
C VAL A 433 1.81 28.64 -18.38
N ASP A 434 3.07 28.45 -18.78
CA ASP A 434 3.66 27.13 -18.98
C ASP A 434 3.34 26.19 -17.79
N PRO A 435 2.71 25.02 -18.01
CA PRO A 435 2.37 24.09 -16.93
C PRO A 435 3.57 23.60 -16.11
N GLU A 436 4.79 23.65 -16.66
CA GLU A 436 6.02 23.33 -15.94
C GLU A 436 6.43 24.43 -14.94
N ASN A 437 5.86 25.64 -15.05
CA ASN A 437 6.13 26.79 -14.17
C ASN A 437 5.22 26.75 -12.93
N VAL A 438 5.60 25.97 -11.93
CA VAL A 438 4.86 25.77 -10.68
C VAL A 438 5.44 26.64 -9.57
N PHE A 439 4.63 27.58 -9.08
CA PHE A 439 5.02 28.45 -7.98
C PHE A 439 4.82 27.74 -6.64
N ASN A 440 5.65 28.08 -5.66
CA ASN A 440 5.54 27.56 -4.32
C ASN A 440 5.89 28.58 -3.23
N ALA A 441 5.45 28.26 -2.01
CA ALA A 441 5.71 28.99 -0.78
C ALA A 441 5.87 27.96 0.36
N ASN A 442 6.98 28.05 1.10
CA ASN A 442 7.27 27.14 2.20
C ASN A 442 6.69 27.71 3.49
N LEU A 443 5.64 27.08 3.99
CA LEU A 443 4.92 27.47 5.19
C LEU A 443 5.41 26.66 6.39
N GLU A 444 5.37 27.29 7.56
CA GLU A 444 5.62 26.61 8.83
C GLU A 444 4.40 26.76 9.73
N TYR A 445 3.86 25.65 10.22
CA TYR A 445 2.70 25.62 11.08
C TYR A 445 3.05 25.24 12.52
N THR A 446 2.42 25.91 13.46
CA THR A 446 2.22 25.38 14.81
C THR A 446 0.75 25.05 14.96
N ALA A 447 0.45 23.83 15.37
CA ALA A 447 -0.91 23.38 15.60
C ALA A 447 -1.07 22.89 17.04
N ARG A 448 -2.28 23.05 17.57
CA ARG A 448 -2.65 22.63 18.91
C ARG A 448 -3.95 21.85 18.89
N ARG A 449 -4.06 20.85 19.75
CA ARG A 449 -5.29 20.10 19.98
C ARG A 449 -6.25 20.93 20.84
N GLN A 450 -7.41 21.29 20.28
CA GLN A 450 -8.50 21.98 20.96
C GLN A 450 -9.80 21.21 20.74
N ASP A 451 -10.57 20.96 21.79
CA ASP A 451 -11.83 20.19 21.75
C ASP A 451 -11.72 18.82 21.03
N GLY A 452 -10.54 18.20 21.11
CA GLY A 452 -10.27 16.90 20.51
C GLY A 452 -9.86 16.92 19.03
N ALA A 453 -9.74 18.10 18.41
CA ALA A 453 -9.29 18.27 17.03
C ALA A 453 -8.02 19.14 16.95
N TRP A 454 -7.19 18.94 15.93
CA TRP A 454 -6.07 19.83 15.66
C TRP A 454 -6.53 21.11 14.97
N GLN A 455 -6.01 22.23 15.44
CA GLN A 455 -6.18 23.55 14.82
C GLN A 455 -4.83 24.24 14.72
N ILE A 456 -4.60 24.92 13.59
CA ILE A 456 -3.40 25.73 13.38
C ILE A 456 -3.52 27.00 14.23
N THR A 457 -2.54 27.23 15.10
CA THR A 457 -2.47 28.38 16.01
C THR A 457 -1.42 29.40 15.61
N ALA A 458 -0.47 29.02 14.75
CA ALA A 458 0.47 29.96 14.14
C ALA A 458 0.86 29.53 12.73
N VAL A 459 1.07 30.51 11.86
CA VAL A 459 1.59 30.35 10.50
C VAL A 459 2.84 31.21 10.36
N GLY A 460 3.93 30.61 9.92
CA GLY A 460 5.21 31.25 9.64
C GLY A 460 5.77 30.78 8.31
N GLY A 461 7.08 30.93 8.15
CA GLY A 461 7.77 30.62 6.90
C GLY A 461 7.58 31.70 5.82
N GLN A 462 7.80 31.31 4.57
CA GLN A 462 7.60 32.16 3.41
C GLN A 462 6.15 32.07 2.94
N VAL A 463 5.42 33.17 3.08
CA VAL A 463 4.04 33.29 2.62
C VAL A 463 3.96 33.67 1.13
N PRO A 464 2.88 33.30 0.43
CA PRO A 464 2.69 33.71 -0.96
C PRO A 464 2.58 35.24 -1.11
N PHE A 465 2.85 35.76 -2.30
CA PHE A 465 2.97 37.21 -2.53
C PHE A 465 1.67 38.00 -2.28
N TRP A 466 0.50 37.37 -2.42
CA TRP A 466 -0.80 37.98 -2.09
C TRP A 466 -1.08 38.02 -0.59
N ALA A 467 -0.20 37.44 0.24
CA ALA A 467 -0.35 37.52 1.69
C ALA A 467 0.08 38.87 2.28
N TYR A 468 1.04 39.54 1.65
CA TYR A 468 1.61 40.79 2.15
C TYR A 468 0.63 41.97 2.12
N ALA A 469 -0.22 42.05 1.09
CA ALA A 469 -1.25 43.08 0.92
C ALA A 469 -2.26 42.64 -0.15
N ASP A 470 -3.29 43.44 -0.39
CA ASP A 470 -4.23 43.22 -1.48
C ASP A 470 -3.50 43.19 -2.84
N THR A 471 -3.95 42.30 -3.73
CA THR A 471 -3.31 42.06 -5.02
C THR A 471 -4.37 41.88 -6.09
N GLU A 472 -4.18 42.55 -7.22
CA GLU A 472 -4.96 42.37 -8.41
C GLU A 472 -4.10 41.75 -9.52
N ALA A 473 -4.76 41.20 -10.54
CA ALA A 473 -4.08 40.58 -11.66
C ALA A 473 -4.77 40.93 -12.98
N ILE A 474 -3.98 41.27 -13.99
CA ILE A 474 -4.46 41.52 -15.34
C ILE A 474 -3.70 40.68 -16.36
N ARG A 475 -4.44 40.18 -17.37
CA ARG A 475 -3.86 39.53 -18.53
C ARG A 475 -3.61 40.59 -19.62
N SER A 476 -2.35 40.87 -19.93
CA SER A 476 -1.99 41.80 -21.00
C SER A 476 -0.92 41.20 -21.91
N GLY A 477 -1.24 41.01 -23.19
CA GLY A 477 -0.27 40.62 -24.22
C GLY A 477 0.44 39.29 -23.94
N ALA A 478 1.73 39.32 -23.63
CA ALA A 478 2.53 38.14 -23.25
C ALA A 478 2.69 37.93 -21.73
N PHE A 479 1.92 38.63 -20.89
CA PHE A 479 2.05 38.60 -19.44
C PHE A 479 0.73 38.41 -18.69
N TRP A 480 0.82 37.72 -17.56
CA TRP A 480 0.00 37.99 -16.38
C TRP A 480 0.76 38.95 -15.47
N ILE A 481 0.16 40.11 -15.20
CA ILE A 481 0.75 41.15 -14.36
C ILE A 481 -0.02 41.16 -13.04
N PHE A 482 0.67 40.83 -11.95
CA PHE A 482 0.18 40.97 -10.60
C PHE A 482 0.65 42.32 -10.06
N TYR A 483 -0.28 43.13 -9.56
CA TYR A 483 0.00 44.48 -9.11
C TYR A 483 -0.78 44.83 -7.84
N ARG A 484 -0.33 45.88 -7.15
CA ARG A 484 -1.03 46.44 -6.00
C ARG A 484 -2.08 47.45 -6.45
N PRO A 485 -3.30 47.47 -5.88
CA PRO A 485 -4.34 48.40 -6.32
C PRO A 485 -3.91 49.87 -6.36
N GLU A 486 -3.01 50.29 -5.47
CA GLU A 486 -2.42 51.63 -5.47
C GLU A 486 -1.54 51.95 -6.69
N SER A 487 -1.02 50.94 -7.39
CA SER A 487 -0.24 51.09 -8.63
C SER A 487 -1.10 51.03 -9.89
N ALA A 488 -2.43 51.04 -9.76
CA ALA A 488 -3.34 50.93 -10.91
C ALA A 488 -3.18 52.07 -11.93
N ASP A 489 -2.80 53.28 -11.49
CA ASP A 489 -2.60 54.43 -12.36
C ASP A 489 -1.39 54.26 -13.31
N ASP A 490 -0.37 53.50 -12.90
CA ASP A 490 0.85 53.24 -13.70
C ASP A 490 0.71 52.03 -14.63
N LEU A 491 -0.34 51.21 -14.42
CA LEU A 491 -0.54 49.94 -15.12
C LEU A 491 -0.57 50.09 -16.66
N PRO A 492 -1.22 51.11 -17.27
CA PRO A 492 -1.21 51.27 -18.73
C PRO A 492 0.20 51.43 -19.32
N ASP A 493 1.10 52.12 -18.61
CA ASP A 493 2.49 52.29 -19.05
C ASP A 493 3.30 51.01 -18.85
N ILE A 494 3.12 50.32 -17.70
CA ILE A 494 3.75 49.03 -17.43
C ILE A 494 3.37 48.00 -18.49
N GLU A 495 2.09 47.90 -18.85
CA GLU A 495 1.59 46.99 -19.89
C GLU A 495 2.23 47.27 -21.26
N ARG A 496 2.24 48.54 -21.67
CA ARG A 496 2.84 48.97 -22.93
C ARG A 496 4.32 48.64 -22.98
N GLU A 497 5.05 48.94 -21.92
CA GLU A 497 6.50 48.72 -21.82
C GLU A 497 6.85 47.24 -21.77
N ALA A 498 6.06 46.44 -21.04
CA ALA A 498 6.22 44.98 -21.00
C ALA A 498 6.01 44.34 -22.37
N GLN A 499 4.97 44.76 -23.11
CA GLN A 499 4.73 44.22 -24.45
C GLN A 499 5.81 44.64 -25.44
N GLN A 500 6.27 45.90 -25.39
CA GLN A 500 7.38 46.38 -26.23
C GLN A 500 8.68 45.62 -25.97
N ALA A 501 8.99 45.34 -24.70
CA ALA A 501 10.14 44.54 -24.32
C ALA A 501 10.03 43.09 -24.84
N PHE A 502 8.87 42.46 -24.70
CA PHE A 502 8.63 41.11 -25.22
C PHE A 502 8.76 41.04 -26.75
N ASP A 503 8.13 41.97 -27.48
CA ASP A 503 8.20 42.02 -28.94
C ASP A 503 9.65 42.18 -29.42
N GLN A 504 10.43 43.02 -28.72
CA GLN A 504 11.85 43.20 -29.00
C GLN A 504 12.63 41.90 -28.79
N VAL A 505 12.49 41.24 -27.63
CA VAL A 505 13.20 39.98 -27.34
C VAL A 505 12.79 38.89 -28.31
N ASN A 506 11.52 38.77 -28.65
CA ASN A 506 11.05 37.76 -29.60
C ASN A 506 11.53 38.03 -31.04
N GLN A 507 11.73 39.30 -31.42
CA GLN A 507 12.33 39.66 -32.70
C GLN A 507 13.83 39.31 -32.73
N GLU A 508 14.57 39.60 -31.65
CA GLU A 508 16.01 39.39 -31.57
C GLU A 508 16.37 37.91 -31.32
N LEU A 509 15.57 37.21 -30.52
CA LEU A 509 15.75 35.82 -30.08
C LEU A 509 14.42 35.04 -30.17
N PRO A 510 14.00 34.59 -31.36
CA PRO A 510 12.74 33.88 -31.54
C PRO A 510 12.65 32.62 -30.66
N ASN A 511 11.49 32.43 -30.02
CA ASN A 511 11.20 31.31 -29.10
C ASN A 511 12.02 31.29 -27.80
N ARG A 512 12.76 32.35 -27.47
CA ARG A 512 13.50 32.45 -26.21
C ARG A 512 12.58 32.67 -25.01
N ALA A 513 11.61 33.56 -25.16
CA ALA A 513 10.60 33.84 -24.13
C ALA A 513 9.40 32.90 -24.29
N LYS A 514 8.81 32.48 -23.17
CA LYS A 514 7.59 31.67 -23.16
C LYS A 514 6.38 32.51 -23.63
N PRO A 515 5.31 31.89 -24.16
CA PRO A 515 4.17 32.62 -24.71
C PRO A 515 3.43 33.50 -23.69
N VAL A 516 3.38 33.07 -22.43
CA VAL A 516 2.80 33.84 -21.32
C VAL A 516 3.76 33.77 -20.12
N ASN A 517 4.12 34.92 -19.59
CA ASN A 517 5.06 35.09 -18.49
C ASN A 517 4.37 35.72 -17.28
N VAL A 518 4.96 35.55 -16.09
CA VAL A 518 4.45 36.14 -14.84
C VAL A 518 5.28 37.35 -14.46
N MET A 519 4.64 38.50 -14.34
CA MET A 519 5.24 39.73 -13.83
C MET A 519 4.58 40.12 -12.51
N ARG A 520 5.38 40.54 -11.54
CA ARG A 520 4.96 41.04 -10.23
C ARG A 520 5.47 42.46 -10.06
N VAL A 521 4.55 43.40 -9.91
CA VAL A 521 4.82 44.80 -9.66
C VAL A 521 4.73 45.02 -8.16
N THR A 522 5.84 45.43 -7.56
CA THR A 522 5.93 45.70 -6.12
C THR A 522 5.79 47.21 -5.88
N ALA A 523 5.08 47.58 -4.82
CA ALA A 523 4.82 48.98 -4.49
C ALA A 523 5.94 49.62 -3.66
N THR A 524 6.76 48.80 -2.98
CA THR A 524 7.83 49.29 -2.09
C THR A 524 9.13 48.53 -2.27
N GLU A 525 10.26 49.18 -1.98
CA GLU A 525 11.59 48.54 -1.96
C GLU A 525 11.68 47.38 -0.96
N GLN A 526 10.97 47.49 0.17
CA GLN A 526 10.91 46.45 1.20
C GLN A 526 10.21 45.21 0.66
N GLU A 527 9.04 45.37 0.02
CA GLU A 527 8.32 44.25 -0.60
C GLU A 527 9.16 43.58 -1.70
N PHE A 528 9.82 44.36 -2.55
CA PHE A 528 10.75 43.83 -3.54
C PHE A 528 11.85 42.99 -2.89
N THR A 529 12.41 43.49 -1.78
CA THR A 529 13.46 42.79 -1.04
C THR A 529 12.95 41.49 -0.43
N ASP A 530 11.77 41.49 0.18
CA ASP A 530 11.18 40.30 0.83
C ASP A 530 10.80 39.21 -0.19
N LEU A 531 10.37 39.60 -1.39
CA LEU A 531 9.98 38.64 -2.43
C LEU A 531 11.16 38.09 -3.23
N THR A 532 12.24 38.86 -3.38
CA THR A 532 13.35 38.52 -4.30
C THR A 532 14.68 38.25 -3.60
N GLU A 533 14.80 38.57 -2.31
CA GLU A 533 16.05 38.58 -1.54
C GLU A 533 17.14 39.51 -2.13
N ARG A 534 16.75 40.43 -3.04
CA ARG A 534 17.61 41.44 -3.64
C ARG A 534 17.33 42.81 -3.03
N SER A 535 18.37 43.63 -2.92
CA SER A 535 18.28 44.99 -2.38
C SER A 535 17.34 45.87 -3.22
N GLY A 536 16.20 46.30 -2.65
CA GLY A 536 15.27 47.20 -3.32
C GLY A 536 15.89 48.53 -3.74
N ASP A 537 16.79 49.09 -2.93
CA ASP A 537 17.53 50.34 -3.18
C ASP A 537 18.57 50.27 -4.33
N ARG A 538 18.80 49.08 -4.90
CA ARG A 538 19.83 48.86 -5.94
C ARG A 538 19.32 48.21 -7.21
N PHE A 539 18.17 47.55 -7.16
CA PHE A 539 17.64 46.78 -8.27
C PHE A 539 16.29 47.34 -8.69
N LEU A 540 16.17 47.58 -10.00
CA LEU A 540 14.95 48.11 -10.63
C LEU A 540 13.98 47.00 -11.02
N GLY A 541 14.53 45.81 -11.23
CA GLY A 541 13.79 44.60 -11.49
C GLY A 541 14.72 43.39 -11.48
N VAL A 542 14.13 42.20 -11.43
CA VAL A 542 14.87 40.94 -11.46
C VAL A 542 14.01 39.81 -12.03
N ALA A 543 14.55 39.01 -12.94
CA ALA A 543 14.05 37.68 -13.24
C ALA A 543 14.51 36.74 -12.13
N SER A 544 13.55 36.23 -11.35
CA SER A 544 13.82 35.21 -10.34
C SER A 544 13.37 33.86 -10.86
N ALA A 545 14.30 32.89 -10.83
CA ALA A 545 14.03 31.48 -11.03
C ALA A 545 14.26 30.75 -9.71
N ARG A 546 13.24 30.02 -9.24
CA ARG A 546 13.38 29.07 -8.13
C ARG A 546 13.68 27.70 -8.70
N PHE A 547 14.57 26.98 -8.03
CA PHE A 547 14.94 25.63 -8.41
C PHE A 547 14.44 24.65 -7.36
N ARG A 548 13.88 23.52 -7.79
CA ARG A 548 13.61 22.38 -6.94
C ARG A 548 14.75 21.38 -7.10
N ILE A 549 15.34 20.99 -5.98
CA ILE A 549 16.38 19.96 -5.94
C ILE A 549 15.69 18.67 -5.51
N GLN A 550 15.63 17.68 -6.39
CA GLN A 550 15.11 16.35 -6.10
C GLN A 550 16.23 15.31 -6.26
N LYS A 551 16.07 14.10 -5.71
CA LYS A 551 17.05 12.99 -5.90
C LYS A 551 17.38 12.73 -7.38
N ALA A 552 16.45 13.02 -8.31
CA ALA A 552 16.62 12.84 -9.76
C ALA A 552 17.31 14.02 -10.49
N GLY A 553 17.54 15.16 -9.84
CA GLY A 553 18.20 16.33 -10.44
C GLY A 553 17.68 17.68 -9.93
N ILE A 554 18.16 18.76 -10.55
CA ILE A 554 17.70 20.14 -10.29
C ILE A 554 16.75 20.55 -11.42
N SER A 555 15.50 20.90 -11.09
CA SER A 555 14.53 21.48 -12.03
C SER A 555 14.24 22.93 -11.68
N ILE A 556 13.85 23.74 -12.68
CA ILE A 556 13.30 25.07 -12.41
C ILE A 556 11.86 24.85 -11.91
N ALA A 557 11.60 25.22 -10.66
CA ALA A 557 10.27 25.18 -10.08
C ALA A 557 9.40 26.30 -10.63
N SER A 558 9.89 27.55 -10.53
CA SER A 558 9.14 28.71 -11.00
C SER A 558 10.01 29.81 -11.59
N GLN A 559 9.49 30.56 -12.55
CA GLN A 559 10.07 31.79 -13.09
C GLN A 559 9.06 32.94 -13.06
N ALA A 560 9.46 34.06 -12.47
CA ALA A 560 8.71 35.32 -12.52
C ALA A 560 9.65 36.53 -12.59
N PHE A 561 9.12 37.61 -13.18
CA PHE A 561 9.75 38.91 -13.27
C PHE A 561 9.22 39.80 -12.15
N PHE A 562 10.11 40.44 -11.40
CA PHE A 562 9.74 41.39 -10.37
C PHE A 562 10.17 42.78 -10.80
N ILE A 563 9.27 43.75 -10.70
CA ILE A 563 9.53 45.16 -11.01
C ILE A 563 9.37 45.97 -9.73
N ASN A 564 10.39 46.76 -9.41
CA ASN A 564 10.40 47.65 -8.25
C ASN A 564 9.87 49.03 -8.66
N SER A 565 8.57 49.27 -8.51
CA SER A 565 7.97 50.55 -8.92
C SER A 565 8.52 51.74 -8.15
N ALA A 566 8.78 51.57 -6.84
CA ALA A 566 9.32 52.62 -5.99
C ALA A 566 10.65 53.19 -6.54
N ALA A 567 11.53 52.34 -7.06
CA ALA A 567 12.80 52.78 -7.61
C ALA A 567 12.65 53.64 -8.89
N PHE A 568 11.61 53.41 -9.69
CA PHE A 568 11.33 54.21 -10.89
C PHE A 568 10.69 55.57 -10.58
N GLU A 569 9.97 55.69 -9.46
CA GLU A 569 9.43 56.97 -8.99
C GLU A 569 10.55 57.93 -8.53
N GLU A 570 11.63 57.39 -7.95
CA GLU A 570 12.74 58.19 -7.44
C GLU A 570 13.71 58.69 -8.52
N ASP A 571 13.84 57.98 -9.65
CA ASP A 571 14.70 58.37 -10.77
C ASP A 571 14.02 58.13 -12.15
N PRO A 572 13.29 59.14 -12.67
CA PRO A 572 12.59 59.05 -13.95
C PRO A 572 13.50 58.89 -15.19
N GLN A 573 14.83 58.95 -15.03
CA GLN A 573 15.77 58.67 -16.12
C GLN A 573 15.99 57.18 -16.35
N GLN A 574 15.48 56.33 -15.46
CA GLN A 574 15.58 54.89 -15.57
C GLN A 574 14.49 54.34 -16.49
N ASP A 575 14.90 53.43 -17.38
CA ASP A 575 14.06 52.89 -18.45
C ASP A 575 13.51 51.51 -18.06
N ARG A 576 12.23 51.47 -17.69
CA ARG A 576 11.53 50.24 -17.29
C ARG A 576 11.48 49.22 -18.43
N GLN A 577 11.26 49.65 -19.67
CA GLN A 577 11.28 48.77 -20.84
C GLN A 577 12.65 48.10 -20.97
N ARG A 578 13.74 48.86 -20.85
CA ARG A 578 15.10 48.31 -20.93
C ARG A 578 15.39 47.29 -19.84
N THR A 579 14.93 47.52 -18.61
CA THR A 579 15.03 46.55 -17.52
C THR A 579 14.26 45.27 -17.85
N ILE A 580 13.01 45.38 -18.31
CA ILE A 580 12.21 44.20 -18.68
C ILE A 580 12.87 43.43 -19.83
N THR A 581 13.38 44.11 -20.86
CA THR A 581 14.11 43.49 -21.98
C THR A 581 15.32 42.72 -21.49
N HIS A 582 16.13 43.29 -20.58
CA HIS A 582 17.31 42.64 -20.02
C HIS A 582 16.95 41.36 -19.25
N GLU A 583 15.88 41.39 -18.46
CA GLU A 583 15.48 40.24 -17.66
C GLU A 583 14.86 39.11 -18.51
N LEU A 584 14.26 39.43 -19.67
CA LEU A 584 13.66 38.46 -20.59
C LEU A 584 14.67 37.66 -21.46
N THR A 585 15.91 38.14 -21.63
CA THR A 585 16.96 37.49 -22.44
C THR A 585 17.74 36.43 -21.66
#